data_AF-A0A512C3L5-F1
#
_entry.id   AF-A0A512C3L5-F1
#
_cell.length_a   1.000
_cell.length_b   1.000
_cell.length_c   1.000
_cell.angle_alpha   90.00
_cell.angle_beta   90.00
_cell.angle_gamma   90.00
#
_symmetry.space_group_name_H-M   'P 1'
#
loop_
_entity.id
_entity.type
_entity.pdbx_description
1 polymer ?
#
loop_
_entity_poly.entity_id
_entity_poly.type
_entity_poly.pdbx_seq_one_letter_code
_entity_poly.pdbx_strand_id
1 'polypeptide(L)' 'MDSVTPVLEALSARGVPTVVYTGSAIPEDVRKRHPDLITLSKPVLPARLIGELRRLMDRSSRAGR' A
#
# COMPACT_ATOMS: atom_id res chain seq x y z
N MET A 1 -8.00 8.31 16.51
CA MET A 1 -6.94 7.99 15.52
C MET A 1 -7.64 7.28 14.39
N ASP A 2 -8.21 8.09 13.50
CA ASP A 2 -9.22 7.64 12.55
C ASP A 2 -8.62 6.64 11.58
N SER A 3 -9.18 5.44 11.60
CA SER A 3 -8.57 4.25 11.05
C SER A 3 -8.47 4.39 9.53
N VAL A 4 -7.25 4.39 8.99
CA VAL A 4 -6.96 4.08 7.58
C VAL A 4 -7.47 2.67 7.20
N THR A 5 -7.69 1.84 8.21
CA THR A 5 -8.09 0.43 8.14
C THR A 5 -9.29 0.14 7.24
N PRO A 6 -10.46 0.80 7.34
CA PRO A 6 -11.65 0.43 6.57
C PRO A 6 -11.45 0.63 5.06
N VAL A 7 -10.73 1.68 4.66
CA VAL A 7 -10.43 1.94 3.24
C VAL A 7 -9.45 0.90 2.71
N LEU A 8 -8.38 0.61 3.45
CA LEU A 8 -7.41 -0.41 3.06
C LEU A 8 -8.07 -1.79 2.94
N GLU A 9 -8.94 -2.17 3.88
CA GLU A 9 -9.70 -3.43 3.80
C GLU A 9 -10.62 -3.45 2.58
N ALA A 10 -11.35 -2.36 2.31
CA ALA A 10 -12.27 -2.28 1.18
C ALA A 10 -11.55 -2.37 -0.17
N LEU A 11 -10.35 -1.78 -0.28
CA LEU A 11 -9.50 -1.88 -1.47
C LEU A 11 -8.92 -3.28 -1.63
N SER A 12 -8.42 -3.87 -0.53
CA SER A 12 -7.86 -5.22 -0.50
C SER A 12 -8.88 -6.27 -0.90
N ALA A 13 -10.10 -6.21 -0.35
CA ALA A 13 -11.20 -7.12 -0.69
C ALA A 13 -11.62 -7.06 -2.18
N ARG A 14 -11.32 -5.95 -2.86
CA ARG A 14 -11.58 -5.76 -4.30
C ARG A 14 -10.37 -6.08 -5.18
N GLY A 15 -9.27 -6.58 -4.58
CA GLY A 15 -8.03 -6.85 -5.28
C GLY A 15 -7.35 -5.59 -5.83
N VAL A 16 -7.65 -4.40 -5.27
CA VAL A 16 -7.08 -3.14 -5.73
C VAL A 16 -5.65 -3.02 -5.21
N PRO A 17 -4.64 -2.94 -6.10
CA PRO A 17 -3.25 -2.75 -5.69
C PRO A 17 -3.11 -1.42 -4.92
N THR A 18 -2.52 -1.47 -3.73
CA THR A 18 -2.46 -0.30 -2.83
C THR A 18 -1.04 -0.03 -2.33
N VAL A 19 -0.66 1.26 -2.25
CA VAL A 19 0.51 1.76 -1.51
C VAL A 19 0.03 2.68 -0.40
N VAL A 20 0.53 2.52 0.82
CA VAL A 20 0.25 3.45 1.92
C VAL A 20 1.41 4.44 2.07
N TYR A 21 1.11 5.74 1.92
CA TYR A 21 2.07 6.83 2.06
C TYR A 21 1.72 7.70 3.27
N THR A 22 2.41 7.53 4.38
CA THR A 22 2.08 8.16 5.68
C THR A 22 3.33 8.72 6.37
N GLY A 23 3.17 9.69 7.27
CA GLY A 23 4.27 10.18 8.11
C GLY A 23 4.38 9.47 9.46
N SER A 24 3.48 8.52 9.73
CA SER A 24 3.42 7.77 10.98
C SER A 24 3.61 6.27 10.73
N ALA A 25 4.00 5.54 11.76
CA ALA A 25 4.07 4.09 11.67
C ALA A 25 2.68 3.48 11.39
N ILE A 26 2.65 2.47 10.53
CA ILE A 26 1.44 1.65 10.35
C ILE A 26 1.22 0.81 11.62
N PRO A 27 -0.03 0.62 12.07
CA PRO A 27 -0.32 -0.31 13.16
C PRO A 27 0.17 -1.74 12.86
N GLU A 28 0.65 -2.46 13.88
CA GLU A 28 1.23 -3.81 13.70
C GLU A 28 0.20 -4.84 13.21
N ASP A 29 -1.04 -4.73 13.67
CA ASP A 29 -2.16 -5.57 13.24
C ASP A 29 -2.45 -5.41 11.73
N VAL A 30 -2.31 -4.19 11.20
CA VAL A 30 -2.47 -3.91 9.77
C VAL A 30 -1.33 -4.57 8.99
N ARG A 31 -0.09 -4.47 9.46
CA ARG A 31 1.06 -5.18 8.82
C ARG A 31 0.87 -6.70 8.83
N LYS A 32 0.35 -7.27 9.92
CA LYS A 32 0.09 -8.71 10.03
C LYS A 32 -0.98 -9.19 9.05
N ARG A 33 -2.04 -8.40 8.86
CA ARG A 33 -3.12 -8.73 7.92
C ARG A 33 -2.76 -8.50 6.47
N HIS A 34 -1.88 -7.52 6.18
CA HIS A 34 -1.43 -7.18 4.84
C HIS A 34 0.10 -7.26 4.75
N PRO A 35 0.68 -8.48 4.77
CA PRO A 35 2.14 -8.66 4.79
C PRO A 35 2.84 -8.11 3.53
N ASP A 36 2.13 -8.08 2.39
CA ASP A 36 2.64 -7.57 1.12
C ASP A 36 2.40 -6.07 0.90
N LEU A 37 1.86 -5.37 1.91
CA LEU A 37 1.54 -3.96 1.82
C LEU A 37 2.79 -3.12 1.64
N ILE A 38 2.87 -2.39 0.53
CA ILE A 38 3.93 -1.39 0.36
C ILE A 38 3.61 -0.19 1.24
N THR A 39 4.50 0.13 2.17
CA THR A 39 4.40 1.31 3.03
C THR A 39 5.57 2.25 2.78
N LEU A 40 5.27 3.53 2.55
CA LEU A 40 6.23 4.60 2.34
C LEU A 40 6.09 5.64 3.46
N SER A 41 7.18 5.90 4.18
CA SER A 41 7.19 6.88 5.29
C SER A 41 7.63 8.26 4.79
N LYS A 42 6.82 9.29 5.04
CA LYS A 42 7.18 10.69 4.74
C LYS A 42 8.41 11.11 5.56
N PRO A 43 9.32 11.92 4.99
CA PRO A 43 9.37 12.32 3.58
C PRO A 43 9.93 11.20 2.68
N VAL A 44 9.40 11.08 1.47
CA VAL A 44 9.94 10.19 0.42
C VAL A 44 10.35 11.01 -0.79
N LEU A 45 11.49 10.65 -1.41
CA LEU A 45 11.91 11.19 -2.69
C LEU A 45 10.83 10.94 -3.76
N PRO A 46 10.38 11.94 -4.53
CA PRO A 46 9.33 11.76 -5.55
C PRO A 46 9.59 10.58 -6.51
N ALA A 47 10.85 10.42 -6.94
CA ALA A 47 11.26 9.31 -7.79
C ALA A 47 11.03 7.93 -7.16
N ARG A 48 11.20 7.80 -5.82
CA ARG A 48 10.93 6.55 -5.12
C ARG A 48 9.44 6.24 -5.07
N LEU A 49 8.59 7.24 -4.82
CA LEU A 49 7.13 7.07 -4.86
C LEU A 49 6.66 6.60 -6.24
N ILE A 50 7.13 7.27 -7.30
CA ILE A 50 6.83 6.88 -8.70
C ILE A 50 7.31 5.46 -8.99
N GLY A 51 8.51 5.10 -8.53
CA GLY A 51 9.06 3.75 -8.69
C GLY A 51 8.19 2.66 -8.05
N GLU A 52 7.71 2.87 -6.84
CA GLU A 52 6.83 1.89 -6.17
C GLU A 52 5.45 1.78 -6.84
N LEU A 53 4.88 2.90 -7.28
CA LEU A 53 3.61 2.88 -8.03
C LEU A 53 3.75 2.08 -9.33
N ARG A 54 4.83 2.27 -10.09
CA ARG A 54 5.12 1.50 -11.31
C ARG A 54 5.23 0.00 -11.01
N ARG A 55 6.03 -0.38 -10.01
CA ARG A 55 6.18 -1.78 -9.60
C ARG A 55 4.86 -2.42 -9.19
N LEU A 56 4.01 -1.67 -8.48
CA LEU A 56 2.71 -2.14 -8.06
C LEU A 56 1.78 -2.41 -9.27
N MET A 57 1.72 -1.48 -10.23
CA MET A 57 0.93 -1.64 -11.46
C MET A 57 1.42 -2.82 -12.31
N ASP A 58 2.74 -3.01 -12.41
CA ASP A 58 3.32 -4.12 -13.17
C ASP A 58 2.97 -5.49 -12.56
N ARG A 59 2.93 -5.60 -11.23
CA ARG A 59 2.53 -6.83 -10.53
C ARG A 59 1.05 -7.13 -10.74
N SER A 60 0.20 -6.12 -10.65
CA SER A 60 -1.24 -6.28 -10.91
C SER A 60 -1.51 -6.78 -12.33
N SER A 61 -0.79 -6.25 -13.31
CA SER A 61 -0.94 -6.62 -14.73
C SER A 61 -0.50 -8.06 -15.02
N ARG A 62 0.37 -8.64 -14.18
CA ARG A 62 0.80 -10.05 -14.31
C ARG A 62 -0.13 -11.03 -13.61
N ALA A 63 -0.81 -10.61 -12.54
CA ALA A 63 -1.72 -11.47 -11.77
C ALA A 63 -3.09 -11.67 -12.45
N GLY A 64 -3.46 -10.80 -13.41
CA GLY A 64 -4.69 -10.92 -14.21
C GLY A 64 -4.56 -11.74 -15.50
N ARG A 65 -3.44 -12.45 -15.70
CA ARG A 65 -3.26 -13.46 -16.75
C ARG A 65 -3.30 -14.84 -16.13
#